data_AF-A0A2E7QU44-F1
#
_entry.id   AF-A0A2E7QU44-F1
#
_cell.length_a   1.000
_cell.length_b   1.000
_cell.length_c   1.000
_cell.angle_alpha   90.00
_cell.angle_beta   90.00
_cell.angle_gamma   90.00
#
_symmetry.space_group_name_H-M   'P 1'
#
loop_
_entity.id
_entity.type
_entity.pdbx_description
1 polymer ?
#
loop_
_entity_poly.entity_id
_entity_poly.type
_entity_poly.pdbx_seq_one_letter_code
_entity_poly.pdbx_strand_id
1 'polypeptide(L)'
;MNNVDDAISDALGVAKNIKREVLDPKPLAARPATAVMTATEREVDTDVDYRYSRENFYNLIERGQDAITGILDLAKEQEHPRTYEVAGQLIKTVSEVTERLADLQEKMQRLKEVPDTGPKSVTNALFVGSTKELQALLKDKSDG
;
A
#
# COMPACT_ATOMS: atom_id res chain seq x y z
N MET A 1 -35.60 51.12 -5.86
CA MET A 1 -34.17 51.36 -5.57
C MET A 1 -33.46 50.10 -5.98
N ASN A 2 -32.82 50.12 -7.16
CA ASN A 2 -32.07 48.98 -7.66
C ASN A 2 -30.77 48.97 -6.86
N ASN A 3 -30.66 48.03 -5.93
CA ASN A 3 -29.64 48.04 -4.91
C ASN A 3 -28.29 47.90 -5.59
N VAL A 4 -27.44 48.91 -5.37
CA VAL A 4 -26.07 48.96 -5.89
C VAL A 4 -25.31 47.68 -5.51
N ASP A 5 -25.70 47.06 -4.39
CA ASP A 5 -25.22 45.77 -3.91
C ASP A 5 -25.43 44.61 -4.91
N ASP A 6 -26.52 44.60 -5.68
CA ASP A 6 -26.80 43.57 -6.69
C ASP A 6 -25.87 43.75 -7.91
N ALA A 7 -25.65 45.00 -8.33
CA ALA A 7 -24.75 45.33 -9.43
C ALA A 7 -23.27 45.09 -9.06
N ILE A 8 -22.91 45.34 -7.79
CA ILE A 8 -21.58 45.03 -7.25
C ILE A 8 -21.38 43.52 -7.17
N SER A 9 -22.39 42.76 -6.72
CA SER A 9 -22.32 41.29 -6.63
C SER A 9 -22.16 40.60 -7.99
N ASP A 10 -22.75 41.18 -9.04
CA ASP A 10 -22.59 40.71 -10.43
C ASP A 10 -21.22 41.10 -11.00
N ALA A 11 -20.77 42.35 -10.79
CA ALA A 11 -19.45 42.82 -11.24
C ALA A 11 -18.27 42.11 -10.56
N LEU A 12 -18.42 41.76 -9.28
CA LEU A 12 -17.42 41.00 -8.51
C LEU A 12 -17.50 39.49 -8.75
N GLY A 13 -18.44 39.02 -9.58
CA GLY A 13 -18.58 37.61 -9.94
C GLY A 13 -18.94 36.69 -8.77
N VAL A 14 -19.35 37.23 -7.62
CA VAL A 14 -19.74 36.47 -6.43
C VAL A 14 -21.06 35.72 -6.68
N ALA A 15 -21.90 36.24 -7.58
CA ALA A 15 -23.13 35.59 -8.03
C ALA A 15 -22.90 34.44 -9.04
N LYS A 16 -21.66 34.15 -9.44
CA LYS A 16 -21.38 32.92 -10.18
C LYS A 16 -21.54 31.77 -9.20
N ASN A 17 -22.66 31.07 -9.31
CA ASN A 17 -22.88 29.76 -8.70
C ASN A 17 -21.72 28.85 -9.13
N ILE A 18 -20.66 28.81 -8.32
CA ILE A 18 -19.55 27.88 -8.47
C ILE A 18 -20.19 26.51 -8.31
N LYS A 19 -20.47 25.86 -9.43
CA LYS A 19 -20.79 24.44 -9.45
C LYS A 19 -19.53 23.76 -8.95
N ARG A 20 -19.50 23.49 -7.64
CA ARG A 20 -18.61 22.48 -7.07
C ARG A 20 -19.04 21.19 -7.75
N GLU A 21 -18.38 20.84 -8.84
CA GLU A 21 -18.32 19.45 -9.26
C GLU A 21 -17.66 18.73 -8.11
N VAL A 22 -18.51 18.20 -7.22
CA VAL A 22 -18.10 17.18 -6.27
C VAL A 22 -17.65 16.05 -7.18
N LEU A 23 -16.34 15.98 -7.44
CA LEU A 23 -15.72 14.78 -7.95
C LEU A 23 -16.11 13.72 -6.93
N ASP A 24 -17.17 12.97 -7.23
CA ASP A 24 -17.63 11.87 -6.39
C ASP A 24 -16.37 11.06 -6.11
N PRO A 25 -15.92 10.99 -4.84
CA PRO A 25 -14.70 10.29 -4.55
C PRO A 25 -14.99 8.84 -4.92
N LYS A 26 -14.47 8.41 -6.08
CA LYS A 26 -14.53 7.01 -6.52
C LYS A 26 -14.18 6.20 -5.27
N PRO A 27 -15.10 5.37 -4.77
CA PRO A 27 -14.99 4.86 -3.42
C PRO A 27 -13.61 4.24 -3.30
N LEU A 28 -12.84 4.68 -2.30
CA LEU A 28 -11.69 3.92 -1.82
C LEU A 28 -12.22 2.50 -1.73
N ALA A 29 -11.58 1.55 -2.42
CA ALA A 29 -12.05 0.18 -2.47
C ALA A 29 -12.52 -0.21 -1.06
N ALA A 30 -13.72 -0.76 -0.92
CA ALA A 30 -14.22 -1.11 0.40
C ALA A 30 -13.25 -2.16 0.97
N ARG A 31 -12.62 -1.85 2.12
CA ARG A 31 -11.74 -2.79 2.81
C ARG A 31 -12.53 -4.09 2.98
N PRO A 32 -12.00 -5.25 2.53
CA PRO A 32 -12.69 -6.51 2.75
C PRO A 32 -12.87 -6.69 4.26
N ALA A 33 -14.12 -6.87 4.69
CA ALA A 33 -14.43 -7.14 6.09
C ALA A 33 -13.94 -8.56 6.40
N THR A 34 -12.71 -8.69 6.90
CA THR A 34 -12.13 -9.99 7.24
C THR A 34 -12.86 -10.56 8.44
N ALA A 35 -13.89 -11.37 8.17
CA ALA A 35 -14.43 -12.32 9.12
C ALA A 35 -13.32 -13.32 9.46
N VAL A 36 -13.12 -13.51 10.78
CA VAL A 36 -12.30 -14.53 11.42
C VAL A 36 -12.18 -15.80 10.56
N MET A 37 -10.97 -16.31 10.27
CA MET A 37 -10.62 -17.75 10.17
C MET A 37 -9.20 -18.03 9.61
N THR A 38 -8.96 -19.27 9.18
CA THR A 38 -7.88 -20.25 9.39
C THR A 38 -6.67 -20.16 8.44
N ALA A 39 -5.62 -20.98 8.69
CA ALA A 39 -4.30 -20.88 8.06
C ALA A 39 -4.27 -20.93 6.52
N THR A 40 -5.22 -21.62 5.87
CA THR A 40 -5.39 -21.71 4.41
C THR A 40 -6.06 -20.46 3.81
N GLU A 41 -6.83 -19.73 4.60
CA GLU A 41 -7.43 -18.46 4.18
C GLU A 41 -6.41 -17.31 4.23
N ARG A 42 -5.30 -17.46 4.96
CA ARG A 42 -4.24 -16.44 5.04
C ARG A 42 -3.53 -16.17 3.71
N GLU A 43 -3.33 -17.18 2.86
CA GLU A 43 -2.74 -16.96 1.53
C GLU A 43 -3.70 -16.19 0.62
N VAL A 44 -4.99 -16.54 0.68
CA VAL A 44 -6.06 -15.82 -0.05
C VAL A 44 -6.19 -14.39 0.47
N ASP A 45 -6.07 -14.18 1.77
CA ASP A 45 -6.09 -12.87 2.43
C ASP A 45 -4.88 -12.02 1.99
N THR A 46 -3.69 -12.61 1.89
CA THR A 46 -2.47 -11.89 1.49
C THR A 46 -2.54 -11.40 0.03
N ASP A 47 -3.02 -12.23 -0.90
CA ASP A 47 -3.20 -11.82 -2.29
C ASP A 47 -4.34 -10.79 -2.44
N VAL A 48 -5.40 -10.89 -1.63
CA VAL A 48 -6.50 -9.91 -1.59
C VAL A 48 -6.03 -8.57 -1.04
N ASP A 49 -5.31 -8.56 0.09
CA ASP A 49 -4.71 -7.37 0.70
C ASP A 49 -3.66 -6.73 -0.21
N TYR A 50 -2.88 -7.54 -0.93
CA TYR A 50 -1.95 -7.04 -1.94
C TYR A 50 -2.68 -6.35 -3.10
N ARG A 51 -3.72 -6.99 -3.66
CA ARG A 51 -4.50 -6.38 -4.74
C ARG A 51 -5.16 -5.08 -4.28
N TYR A 52 -5.73 -5.09 -3.08
CA TYR A 52 -6.35 -3.92 -2.46
C TYR A 52 -5.36 -2.77 -2.28
N SER A 53 -4.21 -3.04 -1.67
CA SER A 53 -3.18 -2.02 -1.45
C SER A 53 -2.64 -1.47 -2.77
N ARG A 54 -2.41 -2.34 -3.78
CA ARG A 54 -1.98 -1.93 -5.12
C ARG A 54 -3.01 -1.02 -5.80
N GLU A 55 -4.28 -1.37 -5.78
CA GLU A 55 -5.35 -0.53 -6.34
C GLU A 55 -5.46 0.81 -5.59
N ASN A 56 -5.32 0.80 -4.27
CA ASN A 56 -5.35 2.02 -3.48
C ASN A 56 -4.17 2.94 -3.81
N PHE A 57 -2.96 2.40 -3.99
CA PHE A 57 -1.79 3.17 -4.43
C PHE A 57 -1.98 3.76 -5.83
N TYR A 58 -2.53 3.01 -6.79
CA TYR A 58 -2.83 3.56 -8.12
C TYR A 58 -3.83 4.71 -8.06
N ASN A 59 -4.93 4.55 -7.31
CA ASN A 59 -5.91 5.62 -7.13
C ASN A 59 -5.27 6.87 -6.47
N LEU A 60 -4.34 6.67 -5.53
CA LEU A 60 -3.64 7.77 -4.86
C LEU A 60 -2.67 8.50 -5.80
N ILE A 61 -1.98 7.76 -6.67
CA ILE A 61 -1.06 8.31 -7.68
C ILE A 61 -1.83 9.12 -8.73
N GLU A 62 -2.93 8.56 -9.26
CA GLU A 62 -3.79 9.23 -10.25
C GLU A 62 -4.33 10.55 -9.70
N ARG A 63 -4.94 10.53 -8.51
CA ARG A 63 -5.43 11.74 -7.83
C ARG A 63 -4.31 12.70 -7.47
N GLY A 64 -3.14 12.18 -7.11
CA GLY A 64 -1.95 12.97 -6.85
C GLY A 64 -1.50 13.75 -8.09
N GLN A 65 -1.49 13.11 -9.26
CA GLN A 65 -1.16 13.74 -10.54
C GLN A 65 -2.19 14.80 -10.95
N ASP A 66 -3.49 14.54 -10.76
CA ASP A 66 -4.55 15.52 -10.99
C ASP A 66 -4.40 16.74 -10.08
N ALA A 67 -4.12 16.50 -8.79
CA ALA A 67 -3.88 17.57 -7.82
C ALA A 67 -2.61 18.38 -8.15
N ILE A 68 -1.53 17.73 -8.63
CA ILE A 68 -0.32 18.42 -9.09
C ILE A 68 -0.68 19.34 -10.27
N THR A 69 -1.43 18.83 -11.25
CA THR A 69 -1.84 19.63 -12.42
C THR A 69 -2.68 20.84 -12.00
N GLY A 70 -3.68 20.64 -11.14
CA GLY A 70 -4.51 21.74 -10.64
C GLY A 70 -3.74 22.79 -9.84
N ILE A 71 -2.78 22.37 -9.00
CA ILE A 71 -1.91 23.32 -8.27
C ILE A 71 -0.97 24.06 -9.23
N LEU A 72 -0.44 23.39 -10.25
CA LEU A 72 0.43 24.03 -11.25
C LEU A 72 -0.32 25.06 -12.09
N ASP A 73 -1.59 24.79 -12.42
CA ASP A 73 -2.43 25.76 -13.13
C ASP A 73 -2.76 26.97 -12.24
N LEU A 74 -3.06 26.75 -10.96
CA LEU A 74 -3.20 27.82 -9.98
C LEU A 74 -1.89 28.61 -9.77
N ALA A 75 -0.74 27.92 -9.77
CA ALA A 75 0.57 28.55 -9.64
C ALA A 75 0.92 29.44 -10.84
N LYS A 76 0.50 29.05 -12.04
CA LYS A 76 0.63 29.86 -13.27
C LYS A 76 -0.28 31.09 -13.23
N GLU A 77 -1.51 30.95 -12.71
CA GLU A 77 -2.46 32.06 -12.64
C GLU A 77 -2.08 33.10 -11.58
N GLN A 78 -1.60 32.65 -10.41
CA GLN A 78 -1.30 33.52 -9.27
C GLN A 78 0.16 34.00 -9.21
N GLU A 79 1.06 33.38 -9.98
CA GLU A 79 2.52 33.62 -9.99
C GLU A 79 3.17 33.67 -8.59
N HIS A 80 2.55 33.06 -7.58
CA HIS A 80 3.01 33.16 -6.20
C HIS A 80 4.07 32.08 -5.91
N PRO A 81 5.28 32.46 -5.43
CA PRO A 81 6.37 31.51 -5.15
C PRO A 81 5.98 30.39 -4.17
N ARG A 82 5.05 30.67 -3.24
CA ARG A 82 4.55 29.70 -2.27
C ARG A 82 3.78 28.55 -2.93
N THR A 83 3.08 28.80 -4.03
CA THR A 83 2.31 27.77 -4.74
C THR A 83 3.24 26.74 -5.39
N TYR A 84 4.40 27.19 -5.89
CA TYR A 84 5.43 26.30 -6.43
C TYR A 84 6.12 25.45 -5.35
N GLU A 85 6.32 25.98 -4.15
CA GLU A 85 6.84 25.19 -3.01
C GLU A 85 5.87 24.07 -2.62
N VAL A 86 4.58 24.39 -2.55
CA VAL A 86 3.53 23.41 -2.24
C VAL A 86 3.42 22.38 -3.36
N ALA A 87 3.53 22.78 -4.62
CA ALA A 87 3.58 21.87 -5.76
C ALA A 87 4.79 20.90 -5.65
N GLY A 88 5.97 21.42 -5.30
CA GLY A 88 7.15 20.60 -5.06
C GLY A 88 6.98 19.61 -3.90
N GLN A 89 6.30 20.03 -2.84
CA GLN A 89 5.98 19.15 -1.71
C GLN A 89 4.95 18.07 -2.09
N LEU A 90 3.94 18.41 -2.89
CA LEU A 90 2.95 17.45 -3.40
C LEU A 90 3.60 16.41 -4.32
N ILE A 91 4.47 16.86 -5.24
CA ILE A 91 5.27 15.97 -6.11
C ILE A 91 6.11 15.01 -5.27
N LYS A 92 6.77 15.51 -4.22
CA LYS A 92 7.53 14.66 -3.29
C LYS A 92 6.64 13.58 -2.66
N THR A 93 5.46 13.95 -2.16
CA THR A 93 4.52 12.97 -1.59
C THR A 93 4.05 11.93 -2.62
N VAL A 94 3.79 12.32 -3.87
CA VAL A 94 3.44 11.36 -4.94
C VAL A 94 4.63 10.43 -5.23
N SER A 95 5.86 10.94 -5.27
CA SER A 95 7.07 10.11 -5.43
C SER A 95 7.28 9.11 -4.30
N GLU A 96 7.01 9.51 -3.05
CA GLU A 96 7.07 8.58 -1.90
C GLU A 96 5.99 7.49 -2.00
N VAL A 97 4.82 7.82 -2.53
CA VAL A 97 3.73 6.85 -2.75
C VAL A 97 4.07 5.88 -3.88
N THR A 98 4.72 6.33 -4.95
CA THR A 98 5.19 5.45 -6.04
C THR A 98 6.33 4.54 -5.59
N GLU A 99 7.24 5.03 -4.74
CA GLU A 99 8.30 4.22 -4.11
C GLU A 99 7.68 3.10 -3.23
N ARG A 100 6.70 3.44 -2.39
CA ARG A 100 5.98 2.44 -1.58
C ARG A 100 5.26 1.38 -2.42
N LEU A 101 4.79 1.74 -3.61
CA LEU A 101 4.20 0.78 -4.55
C LEU A 101 5.26 -0.19 -5.10
N ALA A 102 6.47 0.30 -5.40
CA ALA A 102 7.59 -0.54 -5.83
C ALA A 102 8.05 -1.47 -4.68
N ASP A 103 8.20 -0.95 -3.47
CA ASP A 103 8.54 -1.72 -2.28
C ASP A 103 7.51 -2.83 -2.00
N LEU A 104 6.23 -2.55 -2.22
CA LEU A 104 5.16 -3.53 -2.06
C LEU A 104 5.32 -4.69 -3.06
N GLN A 105 5.66 -4.38 -4.31
CA GLN A 105 5.93 -5.40 -5.34
C GLN A 105 7.12 -6.27 -4.96
N GLU A 106 8.23 -5.66 -4.51
CA GLU A 106 9.42 -6.40 -4.08
C GLU A 106 9.13 -7.31 -2.87
N LYS A 107 8.39 -6.82 -1.87
CA LYS A 107 8.01 -7.62 -0.70
C LYS A 107 7.13 -8.81 -1.08
N MET A 108 6.18 -8.64 -2.00
CA MET A 108 5.37 -9.77 -2.48
C MET A 108 6.18 -10.78 -3.26
N GLN A 109 7.12 -10.32 -4.08
CA GLN A 109 8.00 -11.21 -4.81
C GLN A 109 8.88 -12.01 -3.86
N ARG A 110 9.49 -11.36 -2.86
CA ARG A 110 10.24 -12.03 -1.79
C ARG A 110 9.39 -13.03 -1.02
N LEU A 111 8.14 -12.69 -0.67
CA LEU A 111 7.21 -13.60 0.02
C LEU A 111 6.86 -14.84 -0.83
N LYS A 112 6.74 -14.69 -2.15
CA LYS A 112 6.49 -15.80 -3.09
C LYS A 112 7.74 -16.61 -3.42
N GLU A 113 8.92 -15.99 -3.31
CA GLU A 113 10.21 -16.62 -3.61
C GLU A 113 10.79 -17.43 -2.45
N VAL A 114 10.29 -17.29 -1.21
CA VAL A 114 10.72 -18.16 -0.09
C VAL A 114 10.32 -19.59 -0.43
N PRO A 115 11.26 -20.46 -0.83
CA PRO A 115 10.94 -21.85 -1.03
C PRO A 115 10.77 -22.43 0.38
N ASP A 116 9.79 -23.30 0.51
CA ASP A 116 9.47 -24.09 1.71
C ASP A 116 10.56 -25.17 1.97
N THR A 117 11.82 -24.76 1.87
CA THR A 117 13.08 -25.49 2.07
C THR A 117 13.57 -25.40 3.51
N GLY A 118 12.64 -25.35 4.47
CA GLY A 118 12.95 -25.86 5.80
C GLY A 118 13.11 -27.39 5.72
N PRO A 119 14.10 -28.01 6.38
CA PRO A 119 14.20 -29.46 6.41
C PRO A 119 12.91 -30.06 6.98
N LYS A 120 12.11 -30.73 6.12
CA LYS A 120 10.78 -31.30 6.46
C LYS A 120 10.82 -32.47 7.45
N SER A 121 12.01 -32.86 7.88
CA SER A 121 12.23 -33.94 8.84
C SER A 121 13.50 -33.67 9.63
N VAL A 122 13.35 -33.24 10.88
CA VAL A 122 14.35 -33.49 11.91
C VAL A 122 14.20 -34.95 12.31
N THR A 123 14.95 -35.84 11.67
CA THR A 123 15.08 -37.23 12.12
C THR A 123 15.86 -37.20 13.43
N ASN A 124 15.15 -37.03 14.54
CA ASN A 124 15.72 -37.08 15.87
C ASN A 124 16.23 -38.51 16.09
N ALA A 125 17.55 -38.70 16.00
CA ALA A 125 18.21 -39.96 16.32
C ALA A 125 18.24 -40.19 17.84
N LEU A 126 17.10 -39.99 18.52
CA LEU A 126 16.94 -40.29 19.93
C LEU A 126 16.84 -41.82 20.06
N PHE A 127 17.94 -42.45 20.44
CA PHE A 127 17.94 -43.88 20.75
C PHE A 127 17.08 -44.11 22.01
N VAL A 128 15.87 -44.63 21.82
CA VAL A 128 14.95 -45.02 22.89
C VAL A 128 15.22 -46.48 23.29
N GLY A 129 16.30 -46.72 24.03
CA GLY A 129 16.69 -48.04 24.51
C GLY A 129 17.51 -47.96 25.79
N SER A 130 17.88 -49.12 26.33
CA SER A 130 18.70 -49.22 27.54
C SER A 130 20.13 -48.74 27.26
N THR A 131 20.79 -48.11 28.24
CA THR A 131 22.22 -47.72 28.15
C THR A 131 23.12 -48.90 27.75
N LYS A 132 22.71 -50.14 28.06
CA LYS A 132 23.40 -51.37 27.67
C LYS A 132 23.34 -51.66 26.17
N GLU A 133 22.23 -51.35 25.51
CA GLU A 133 22.07 -51.55 24.05
C GLU A 133 22.83 -50.48 23.25
N LEU A 134 22.90 -49.25 23.76
CA LEU A 134 23.77 -48.19 23.22
C LEU A 134 25.25 -48.61 23.26
N GLN A 135 25.69 -49.21 24.37
CA GLN A 135 27.07 -49.69 24.52
C GLN A 135 27.40 -50.84 23.57
N ALA A 136 26.44 -51.74 23.33
CA ALA A 136 26.61 -52.83 22.36
C ALA A 136 26.75 -52.28 20.92
N LEU A 137 25.90 -51.34 20.52
CA LEU A 137 25.95 -50.70 19.20
C LEU A 137 27.24 -49.89 18.97
N LEU A 138 27.76 -49.21 19.99
CA LEU A 138 29.05 -48.50 19.87
C LEU A 138 30.21 -49.48 19.69
N LYS A 139 30.18 -50.62 20.39
CA LYS A 139 31.25 -51.62 20.36
C LYS A 139 31.30 -52.37 19.03
N ASP A 140 30.14 -52.69 18.47
CA ASP A 140 30.01 -53.36 17.17
C ASP A 140 30.50 -52.48 16.01
N LYS A 141 30.40 -51.15 16.16
CA LYS A 141 30.87 -50.17 15.16
C LYS A 141 32.36 -49.81 15.30
N SER A 142 32.98 -50.12 16.43
CA SER A 142 34.42 -49.90 16.67
C SER A 142 35.30 -51.08 16.24
N ASP A 143 34.70 -52.24 15.95
CA ASP A 143 35.41 -53.46 15.51
C ASP A 143 35.30 -53.67 13.96
N GLY A 144 35.22 -52.56 13.21
CA GLY A 144 35.28 -52.53 11.73
C GLY A 144 36.35 -51.58 11.22
#